data_AF-A0A8T4GDY1-F1
#
_entry.id   AF-A0A8T4GDY1-F1
#
_cell.length_a   1.000
_cell.length_b   1.000
_cell.length_c   1.000
_cell.angle_alpha   90.00
_cell.angle_beta   90.00
_cell.angle_gamma   90.00
#
_symmetry.space_group_name_H-M   'P 1'
#
loop_
_entity.id
_entity.type
_entity.pdbx_description
1 polymer ?
#
loop_
_entity_poly.entity_id
_entity_poly.type
_entity_poly.pdbx_seq_one_letter_code
_entity_poly.pdbx_strand_id
1 'polypeptide(L)'
;MPSEHARDSATTSEGPSLLEERSVGGIFVHFIAIPTSVVGAGIVYLLATNEFTKRNARNALDWHLTVLAITVLAFGSLLAFGELTGQGVFGVAVLPSSVVAIANLVVPALLTLQTIVWVWTFVVGFVAMGKATFGTAWRYPLSPALVNRYGSHADVPGKWPLVILAYVVVLPLVIGGVFFGPTEGAVLFVSVFGLLGLIILLTPLTAVAMYLHGERDRPPGADWQPHVIAYLGVPVLIAAAGYVVSRTFTESVYPPGDAMYVFLAAFWISAIVYAIRWWGRYR
;
A
#
# COMPACT_ATOMS: atom_id res chain seq x y z
N MET A 1 -28.30 2.05 69.35
CA MET A 1 -27.94 2.54 68.01
C MET A 1 -26.56 2.03 67.65
N PRO A 2 -26.46 1.13 66.67
CA PRO A 2 -25.23 0.93 65.90
C PRO A 2 -25.47 1.21 64.41
N SER A 3 -24.47 1.88 63.83
CA SER A 3 -24.37 2.51 62.52
C SER A 3 -24.48 1.54 61.33
N GLU A 4 -25.29 1.92 60.33
CA GLU A 4 -25.24 1.39 58.96
C GLU A 4 -23.87 1.65 58.35
N HIS A 5 -23.10 0.58 58.13
CA HIS A 5 -21.99 0.62 57.17
C HIS A 5 -22.57 0.63 55.77
N ALA A 6 -22.63 1.82 55.17
CA ALA A 6 -22.71 1.99 53.73
C ALA A 6 -21.60 1.15 53.09
N ARG A 7 -21.99 0.11 52.34
CA ARG A 7 -21.10 -0.57 51.41
C ARG A 7 -20.72 0.44 50.35
N ASP A 8 -19.49 0.94 50.43
CA ASP A 8 -18.80 1.50 49.27
C ASP A 8 -18.83 0.42 48.18
N SER A 9 -19.61 0.69 47.13
CA SER A 9 -19.50 -0.01 45.87
C SER A 9 -18.11 0.27 45.33
N ALA A 10 -17.17 -0.62 45.64
CA ALA A 10 -15.88 -0.68 44.99
C ALA A 10 -16.14 -0.71 43.48
N THR A 11 -15.89 0.43 42.81
CA THR A 11 -15.78 0.51 41.37
C THR A 11 -14.75 -0.53 40.97
N THR A 12 -15.21 -1.58 40.30
CA THR A 12 -14.36 -2.49 39.55
C THR A 12 -13.45 -1.63 38.69
N SER A 13 -12.15 -1.61 38.98
CA SER A 13 -11.18 -0.97 38.12
C SER A 13 -11.29 -1.64 36.75
N GLU A 14 -11.89 -0.95 35.79
CA GLU A 14 -11.80 -1.32 34.38
C GLU A 14 -10.33 -1.59 34.07
N GLY A 15 -10.04 -2.75 33.46
CA GLY A 15 -8.69 -3.09 33.02
C GLY A 15 -8.11 -1.98 32.12
N PRO A 16 -6.79 -1.92 31.91
CA PRO A 16 -6.11 -0.73 31.41
C PRO A 16 -6.71 -0.23 30.08
N SER A 17 -7.60 0.78 30.17
CA SER A 17 -8.27 1.44 29.03
C SER A 17 -7.28 2.05 28.05
N LEU A 18 -6.03 2.23 28.49
CA LEU A 18 -4.93 2.81 27.74
C LEU A 18 -4.63 2.08 26.42
N LEU A 19 -4.84 0.76 26.31
CA LEU A 19 -4.60 0.04 25.03
C LEU A 19 -5.78 0.15 24.06
N GLU A 20 -7.01 0.25 24.57
CA GLU A 20 -8.19 0.52 23.75
C GLU A 20 -8.20 1.97 23.26
N GLU A 21 -7.72 2.90 24.09
CA GLU A 21 -7.52 4.31 23.75
C GLU A 21 -6.29 4.54 22.86
N ARG A 22 -5.21 3.76 23.05
CA ARG A 22 -3.90 3.92 22.39
C ARG A 22 -3.42 2.60 21.81
N SER A 23 -4.07 2.21 20.72
CA SER A 23 -3.73 1.00 20.00
C SER A 23 -2.28 1.02 19.46
N VAL A 24 -1.63 -0.14 19.52
CA VAL A 24 -0.29 -0.35 18.93
C VAL A 24 -0.28 0.02 17.44
N GLY A 25 -1.34 -0.34 16.71
CA GLY A 25 -1.49 0.03 15.30
C GLY A 25 -1.54 1.54 15.08
N GLY A 26 -2.21 2.31 15.96
CA GLY A 26 -2.25 3.77 15.87
C GLY A 26 -0.92 4.45 16.14
N ILE A 27 -0.06 3.83 16.96
CA ILE A 27 1.31 4.31 17.21
C ILE A 27 2.22 4.01 16.02
N PHE A 28 2.25 2.76 15.57
CA PHE A 28 3.21 2.31 14.56
C PHE A 28 2.84 2.64 13.12
N VAL A 29 1.60 3.07 12.83
CA VAL A 29 1.20 3.37 11.45
C VAL A 29 2.10 4.40 10.77
N HIS A 30 2.57 5.41 11.50
CA HIS A 30 3.47 6.43 10.96
C HIS A 30 4.83 5.84 10.60
N PHE A 31 5.36 4.95 11.45
CA PHE A 31 6.62 4.25 11.19
C PHE A 31 6.51 3.28 10.02
N ILE A 32 5.38 2.59 9.88
CA ILE A 32 5.09 1.70 8.74
C ILE A 32 4.97 2.51 7.45
N ALA A 33 4.29 3.66 7.50
CA ALA A 33 4.00 4.48 6.33
C ALA A 33 5.26 5.19 5.77
N ILE A 34 6.29 5.47 6.56
CA ILE A 34 7.53 6.09 6.07
C ILE A 34 8.17 5.27 4.92
N PRO A 35 8.50 3.97 5.09
CA PRO A 35 9.11 3.17 4.04
C PRO A 35 8.11 2.66 2.99
N THR A 36 6.82 2.55 3.32
CA THR A 36 5.80 1.94 2.44
C THR A 36 4.85 2.96 1.79
N SER A 37 4.98 4.23 2.15
CA SER A 37 4.19 5.34 1.65
C SER A 37 2.67 5.12 1.78
N VAL A 38 1.92 5.55 0.76
CA VAL A 38 0.46 5.43 0.64
C VAL A 38 -0.03 4.01 0.87
N VAL A 39 0.76 3.00 0.46
CA VAL A 39 0.37 1.60 0.57
C VAL A 39 0.24 1.18 2.02
N GLY A 40 1.26 1.38 2.86
CA GLY A 40 1.17 0.97 4.27
C GLY A 40 0.14 1.78 5.05
N ALA A 41 0.11 3.10 4.86
CA ALA A 41 -0.91 3.94 5.50
C ALA A 41 -2.33 3.51 5.08
N GLY A 42 -2.53 3.21 3.80
CA GLY A 42 -3.79 2.74 3.22
C GLY A 42 -4.21 1.39 3.77
N ILE A 43 -3.31 0.41 3.81
CA ILE A 43 -3.58 -0.93 4.37
C ILE A 43 -4.01 -0.80 5.84
N VAL A 44 -3.27 -0.05 6.66
CA VAL A 44 -3.64 0.13 8.07
C VAL A 44 -4.99 0.84 8.19
N TYR A 45 -5.26 1.86 7.37
CA TYR A 45 -6.55 2.56 7.37
C TYR A 45 -7.72 1.64 7.01
N LEU A 46 -7.55 0.80 5.98
CA LEU A 46 -8.55 -0.16 5.54
C LEU A 46 -8.82 -1.22 6.59
N LEU A 47 -7.79 -1.77 7.22
CA LEU A 47 -7.90 -2.88 8.18
C LEU A 47 -8.25 -2.42 9.61
N ALA A 48 -8.07 -1.15 9.94
CA ALA A 48 -8.36 -0.64 11.28
C ALA A 48 -9.84 -0.78 11.67
N THR A 49 -10.07 -1.37 12.84
CA THR A 49 -11.36 -1.40 13.56
C THR A 49 -11.38 -0.42 14.74
N ASN A 50 -10.22 -0.17 15.36
CA ASN A 50 -10.09 0.79 16.44
C ASN A 50 -10.03 2.24 15.91
N GLU A 51 -10.83 3.13 16.50
CA GLU A 51 -10.96 4.52 16.08
C GLU A 51 -9.67 5.34 16.20
N PHE A 52 -8.81 5.05 17.19
CA PHE A 52 -7.51 5.71 17.32
C PHE A 52 -6.55 5.27 16.20
N THR A 53 -6.50 3.96 15.88
CA THR A 53 -5.75 3.47 14.72
C THR A 53 -6.23 4.13 13.44
N LYS A 54 -7.55 4.13 13.21
CA LYS A 54 -8.14 4.61 11.96
C LYS A 54 -7.91 6.10 11.75
N ARG A 55 -7.99 6.90 12.81
CA ARG A 55 -7.67 8.34 12.76
C ARG A 55 -6.19 8.59 12.46
N ASN A 56 -5.26 7.88 13.10
CA ASN A 56 -3.83 8.02 12.82
C ASN A 56 -3.47 7.57 11.40
N ALA A 57 -4.02 6.43 10.97
CA ALA A 57 -3.80 5.90 9.63
C ALA A 57 -4.33 6.84 8.54
N ARG A 58 -5.50 7.46 8.78
CA ARG A 58 -6.03 8.51 7.89
C ARG A 58 -5.08 9.70 7.78
N ASN A 59 -4.57 10.20 8.90
CA ASN A 59 -3.66 11.35 8.90
C ASN A 59 -2.34 11.03 8.17
N ALA A 60 -1.80 9.81 8.37
CA ALA A 60 -0.65 9.33 7.61
C ALA A 60 -0.97 9.21 6.12
N LEU A 61 -2.15 8.68 5.77
CA LEU A 61 -2.57 8.51 4.38
C LEU A 61 -2.73 9.86 3.66
N ASP A 62 -3.35 10.86 4.30
CA ASP A 62 -3.47 12.22 3.78
C ASP A 62 -2.08 12.83 3.48
N TRP A 63 -1.11 12.63 4.38
CA TRP A 63 0.28 13.06 4.16
C TRP A 63 0.90 12.34 2.96
N HIS A 64 0.88 11.02 2.95
CA HIS A 64 1.54 10.24 1.91
C HIS A 64 0.89 10.40 0.53
N LEU A 65 -0.41 10.65 0.44
CA LEU A 65 -1.07 11.02 -0.82
C LEU A 65 -0.55 12.36 -1.36
N THR A 66 -0.26 13.31 -0.47
CA THR A 66 0.36 14.59 -0.83
C THR A 66 1.80 14.39 -1.32
N VAL A 67 2.58 13.59 -0.59
CA VAL A 67 3.94 13.22 -1.01
C VAL A 67 3.93 12.50 -2.36
N LEU A 68 2.97 11.60 -2.58
CA LEU A 68 2.80 10.89 -3.85
C LEU A 68 2.48 11.86 -5.00
N ALA A 69 1.58 12.83 -4.79
CA ALA A 69 1.24 13.82 -5.80
C ALA A 69 2.48 14.65 -6.20
N ILE A 70 3.26 15.12 -5.23
CA ILE A 70 4.51 15.86 -5.50
C ILE A 70 5.53 14.95 -6.21
N THR A 71 5.63 13.68 -5.82
CA THR A 71 6.52 12.69 -6.44
C THR A 71 6.16 12.49 -7.91
N VAL A 72 4.87 12.28 -8.21
CA VAL A 72 4.37 12.12 -9.58
C VAL A 72 4.64 13.38 -10.40
N LEU A 73 4.43 14.57 -9.84
CA LEU A 73 4.73 15.83 -10.52
C LEU A 73 6.22 16.00 -10.80
N ALA A 74 7.09 15.74 -9.81
CA ALA A 74 8.52 15.92 -9.94
C ALA A 74 9.15 14.92 -10.95
N PHE A 75 8.90 13.63 -10.75
CA PHE A 75 9.45 12.59 -11.63
C PHE A 75 8.74 12.53 -12.98
N GLY A 76 7.43 12.79 -13.04
CA GLY A 76 6.71 12.94 -14.31
C GLY A 76 7.24 14.10 -15.13
N SER A 77 7.55 15.25 -14.49
CA SER A 77 8.17 16.38 -15.17
C SER A 77 9.60 16.07 -15.62
N LEU A 78 10.38 15.33 -14.82
CA LEU A 78 11.72 14.89 -15.22
C LEU A 78 11.68 13.96 -16.44
N LEU A 79 10.77 12.99 -16.46
CA LEU A 79 10.56 12.10 -17.59
C LEU A 79 10.14 12.87 -18.84
N ALA A 80 9.13 13.74 -18.71
CA ALA A 80 8.69 14.60 -19.79
C ALA A 80 9.84 15.49 -20.31
N PHE A 81 10.64 16.06 -19.42
CA PHE A 81 11.79 16.87 -19.80
C PHE A 81 12.84 16.08 -20.59
N GLY A 82 13.15 14.84 -20.19
CA GLY A 82 14.03 13.95 -20.95
C GLY A 82 13.51 13.72 -22.37
N GLU A 83 12.23 13.38 -22.52
CA GLU A 83 11.58 13.23 -23.83
C GLU A 83 11.68 14.50 -24.69
N LEU A 84 11.35 15.64 -24.12
CA LEU A 84 11.22 16.91 -24.85
C LEU A 84 12.58 17.55 -25.18
N THR A 85 13.67 17.00 -24.66
CA THR A 85 15.05 17.39 -24.98
C THR A 85 15.79 16.36 -25.83
N GLY A 86 15.10 15.30 -26.27
CA GLY A 86 15.68 14.23 -27.10
C GLY A 86 16.57 13.25 -26.32
N GLN A 87 16.53 13.28 -24.99
CA GLN A 87 17.22 12.34 -24.11
C GLN A 87 16.29 11.22 -23.60
N GLY A 88 15.05 11.20 -24.07
CA GLY A 88 14.02 10.27 -23.64
C GLY A 88 14.08 8.90 -24.32
N VAL A 89 13.18 8.02 -23.87
CA VAL A 89 13.02 6.63 -24.30
C VAL A 89 11.77 6.38 -25.15
N PHE A 90 10.85 7.36 -25.24
CA PHE A 90 9.61 7.27 -26.01
C PHE A 90 9.69 7.92 -27.40
N GLY A 91 10.80 8.60 -27.73
CA GLY A 91 11.04 9.14 -29.08
C GLY A 91 10.15 10.32 -29.43
N VAL A 92 9.78 11.13 -28.45
CA VAL A 92 8.94 12.32 -28.63
C VAL A 92 9.72 13.45 -29.33
N ALA A 93 9.00 14.30 -30.08
CA ALA A 93 9.60 15.45 -30.75
C ALA A 93 10.16 16.49 -29.76
N VAL A 94 11.33 17.04 -30.09
CA VAL A 94 12.04 18.04 -29.27
C VAL A 94 11.30 19.38 -29.32
N LEU A 95 11.17 20.03 -28.16
CA LEU A 95 10.50 21.33 -28.05
C LEU A 95 11.39 22.51 -28.47
N PRO A 96 10.79 23.69 -28.75
CA PRO A 96 11.53 24.93 -28.96
C PRO A 96 12.42 25.28 -27.76
N SER A 97 13.55 25.93 -28.04
CA SER A 97 14.56 26.30 -27.03
C SER A 97 14.03 27.16 -25.88
N SER A 98 13.02 28.00 -26.13
CA SER A 98 12.36 28.81 -25.10
C SER A 98 11.64 27.96 -24.05
N VAL A 99 11.00 26.86 -24.45
CA VAL A 99 10.30 25.96 -23.52
C VAL A 99 11.32 25.12 -22.74
N VAL A 100 12.38 24.66 -23.40
CA VAL A 100 13.48 23.95 -22.74
C VAL A 100 14.15 24.83 -21.68
N ALA A 101 14.34 26.13 -21.94
CA ALA A 101 14.90 27.07 -20.98
C ALA A 101 14.05 27.20 -19.70
N ILE A 102 12.72 27.26 -19.83
CA ILE A 102 11.81 27.29 -18.67
C ILE A 102 11.87 25.95 -17.91
N ALA A 103 11.84 24.82 -18.63
CA ALA A 103 11.88 23.50 -18.01
C ALA A 103 13.20 23.26 -17.24
N ASN A 104 14.32 23.77 -17.74
CA ASN A 104 15.63 23.75 -17.06
C ASN A 104 15.63 24.46 -15.69
N LEU A 105 14.68 25.37 -15.43
CA LEU A 105 14.52 25.99 -14.12
C LEU A 105 13.50 25.22 -13.26
N VAL A 106 12.36 24.85 -13.87
CA VAL A 106 11.22 24.27 -13.14
C VAL A 106 11.53 22.85 -12.65
N VAL A 107 12.14 22.00 -13.49
CA VAL A 107 12.38 20.59 -13.14
C VAL A 107 13.37 20.46 -11.97
N PRO A 108 14.53 21.14 -11.96
CA PRO A 108 15.41 21.09 -10.78
C PRO A 108 14.74 21.64 -9.52
N ALA A 109 13.96 22.71 -9.61
CA ALA A 109 13.23 23.26 -8.46
C ALA A 109 12.22 22.24 -7.88
N LEU A 110 11.50 21.51 -8.73
CA LEU A 110 10.59 20.45 -8.30
C LEU A 110 11.33 19.28 -7.65
N LEU A 111 12.51 18.89 -8.16
CA LEU A 111 13.33 17.83 -7.58
C LEU A 111 13.94 18.24 -6.23
N THR A 112 14.35 19.51 -6.09
CA THR A 112 14.77 20.07 -4.79
C THR A 112 13.61 20.06 -3.80
N LEU A 113 12.41 20.49 -4.20
CA LEU A 113 11.22 20.42 -3.37
C LEU A 113 10.91 18.98 -2.94
N GLN A 114 10.98 18.03 -3.88
CA GLN A 114 10.77 16.60 -3.59
C GLN A 114 11.75 16.08 -2.53
N THR A 115 13.02 16.48 -2.63
CA THR A 115 14.06 16.10 -1.66
C THR A 115 13.74 16.65 -0.27
N ILE A 116 13.33 17.92 -0.19
CA ILE A 116 12.88 18.55 1.06
C ILE A 116 11.68 17.80 1.65
N VAL A 117 10.69 17.44 0.82
CA VAL A 117 9.49 16.72 1.23
C VAL A 117 9.83 15.33 1.77
N TRP A 118 10.79 14.61 1.19
CA TRP A 118 11.26 13.33 1.72
C TRP A 118 11.89 13.48 3.10
N VAL A 119 12.85 14.40 3.27
CA VAL A 119 13.48 14.67 4.58
C VAL A 119 12.42 15.07 5.60
N TRP A 120 11.50 15.95 5.20
CA TRP A 120 10.42 16.40 6.06
C TRP A 120 9.51 15.25 6.47
N THR A 121 9.14 14.34 5.54
CA THR A 121 8.32 13.15 5.81
C THR A 121 8.88 12.31 6.95
N PHE A 122 10.20 12.10 6.99
CA PHE A 122 10.85 11.41 8.11
C PHE A 122 10.63 12.17 9.43
N VAL A 123 10.90 13.47 9.44
CA VAL A 123 10.76 14.32 10.64
C VAL A 123 9.32 14.30 11.16
N VAL A 124 8.34 14.64 10.32
CA VAL A 124 6.94 14.70 10.74
C VAL A 124 6.35 13.33 11.03
N GLY A 125 6.84 12.26 10.40
CA GLY A 125 6.46 10.88 10.71
C GLY A 125 6.85 10.47 12.13
N PHE A 126 8.08 10.77 12.56
CA PHE A 126 8.51 10.50 13.93
C PHE A 126 7.79 11.39 14.96
N VAL A 127 7.53 12.65 14.63
CA VAL A 127 6.71 13.53 15.49
C VAL A 127 5.29 13.00 15.64
N ALA A 128 4.66 12.54 14.55
CA ALA A 128 3.33 11.95 14.57
C ALA A 128 3.29 10.66 15.42
N MET A 129 4.30 9.80 15.26
CA MET A 129 4.48 8.61 16.11
C MET A 129 4.61 8.97 17.59
N GLY A 130 5.48 9.93 17.93
CA GLY A 130 5.64 10.39 19.31
C GLY A 130 4.33 10.93 19.89
N LYS A 131 3.59 11.74 19.14
CA LYS A 131 2.26 12.22 19.56
C LYS A 131 1.26 11.08 19.73
N ALA A 132 1.29 10.06 18.87
CA ALA A 132 0.44 8.90 19.00
C ALA A 132 0.76 8.09 20.27
N THR A 133 2.03 7.96 20.67
CA THR A 133 2.43 7.35 21.96
C THR A 133 1.79 8.07 23.15
N PHE A 134 1.65 9.39 23.07
CA PHE A 134 0.96 10.20 24.09
C PHE A 134 -0.57 10.29 23.87
N GLY A 135 -1.15 9.46 23.00
CA GLY A 135 -2.59 9.35 22.79
C GLY A 135 -3.19 10.41 21.86
N THR A 136 -2.37 11.16 21.12
CA THR A 136 -2.85 12.21 20.20
C THR A 136 -2.78 11.75 18.75
N ALA A 137 -3.93 11.67 18.08
CA ALA A 137 -4.00 11.49 16.63
C ALA A 137 -3.70 12.81 15.91
N TRP A 138 -2.43 13.05 15.61
CA TRP A 138 -1.96 14.32 15.05
C TRP A 138 -2.09 14.36 13.53
N ARG A 139 -2.60 15.48 13.02
CA ARG A 139 -2.64 15.75 11.58
C ARG A 139 -1.34 16.40 11.15
N TYR A 140 -0.78 15.91 10.05
CA TYR A 140 0.48 16.40 9.50
C TYR A 140 0.31 17.85 9.02
N PRO A 141 1.30 18.73 9.24
CA PRO A 141 1.25 20.10 8.79
C PRO A 141 1.13 20.13 7.28
N LEU A 142 0.30 21.04 6.75
CA LEU A 142 0.07 21.21 5.31
C LEU A 142 -0.58 20.00 4.60
N SER A 143 -0.97 18.94 5.32
CA SER A 143 -1.70 17.83 4.72
C SER A 143 -3.16 18.22 4.45
N PRO A 144 -3.64 18.22 3.19
CA PRO A 144 -5.06 18.32 2.88
C PRO A 144 -5.81 17.09 3.41
N ALA A 145 -7.07 17.26 3.81
CA ALA A 145 -7.92 16.17 4.32
C ALA A 145 -8.54 15.38 3.15
N LEU A 146 -7.70 14.74 2.34
CA LEU A 146 -8.10 14.07 1.10
C LEU A 146 -9.01 12.87 1.36
N VAL A 147 -8.67 12.04 2.35
CA VAL A 147 -9.42 10.84 2.68
C VAL A 147 -10.84 11.21 3.16
N ASN A 148 -10.97 12.24 3.99
CA ASN A 148 -12.31 12.70 4.40
C ASN A 148 -13.10 13.30 3.24
N ARG A 149 -12.42 14.00 2.31
CA ARG A 149 -13.08 14.68 1.19
C ARG A 149 -13.52 13.73 0.08
N TYR A 150 -12.71 12.71 -0.22
CA TYR A 150 -12.89 11.84 -1.38
C TYR A 150 -13.14 10.37 -1.02
N GLY A 151 -12.95 9.97 0.23
CA GLY A 151 -13.09 8.57 0.66
C GLY A 151 -14.46 7.97 0.35
N SER A 152 -15.54 8.75 0.52
CA SER A 152 -16.90 8.30 0.18
C SER A 152 -17.11 8.03 -1.31
N HIS A 153 -16.32 8.64 -2.20
CA HIS A 153 -16.39 8.39 -3.64
C HIS A 153 -15.60 7.15 -4.04
N ALA A 154 -14.60 6.79 -3.23
CA ALA A 154 -13.78 5.60 -3.42
C ALA A 154 -14.37 4.35 -2.75
N ASP A 155 -15.17 4.54 -1.70
CA ASP A 155 -15.89 3.48 -1.00
C ASP A 155 -17.05 3.00 -1.87
N VAL A 156 -16.85 1.89 -2.59
CA VAL A 156 -17.91 1.28 -3.37
C VAL A 156 -18.15 -0.14 -2.86
N PRO A 157 -19.27 -0.37 -2.16
CA PRO A 157 -19.61 -1.67 -1.60
C PRO A 157 -19.51 -2.77 -2.64
N GLY A 158 -18.84 -3.87 -2.29
CA GLY A 158 -18.76 -5.08 -3.13
C GLY A 158 -17.76 -5.02 -4.28
N LYS A 159 -16.90 -4.00 -4.40
CA LYS A 159 -15.87 -3.94 -5.47
C LYS A 159 -14.55 -4.65 -5.17
N TRP A 160 -14.31 -5.12 -3.95
CA TRP A 160 -13.08 -5.87 -3.61
C TRP A 160 -12.77 -7.01 -4.59
N PRO A 161 -13.74 -7.79 -5.07
CA PRO A 161 -13.46 -8.81 -6.07
C PRO A 161 -12.93 -8.28 -7.41
N LEU A 162 -13.25 -7.04 -7.81
CA LEU A 162 -12.70 -6.42 -9.01
C LEU A 162 -11.19 -6.19 -8.89
N VAL A 163 -10.69 -5.90 -7.69
CA VAL A 163 -9.25 -5.80 -7.43
C VAL A 163 -8.57 -7.15 -7.67
N ILE A 164 -9.18 -8.23 -7.18
CA ILE A 164 -8.67 -9.60 -7.36
C ILE A 164 -8.64 -9.96 -8.85
N LEU A 165 -9.73 -9.68 -9.58
CA LEU A 165 -9.80 -9.91 -11.02
C LEU A 165 -8.77 -9.07 -11.79
N ALA A 166 -8.61 -7.79 -11.43
CA ALA A 166 -7.60 -6.92 -12.02
C ALA A 166 -6.20 -7.50 -11.82
N TYR A 167 -5.87 -8.00 -10.62
CA TYR A 167 -4.59 -8.67 -10.37
C TYR A 167 -4.38 -9.93 -11.21
N VAL A 168 -5.41 -10.79 -11.29
CA VAL A 168 -5.36 -12.02 -12.10
C VAL A 168 -5.06 -11.71 -13.58
N VAL A 169 -5.60 -10.62 -14.11
CA VAL A 169 -5.37 -10.20 -15.51
C VAL A 169 -4.05 -9.46 -15.69
N VAL A 170 -3.72 -8.51 -14.82
CA VAL A 170 -2.57 -7.62 -14.97
C VAL A 170 -1.25 -8.36 -14.74
N LEU A 171 -1.19 -9.28 -13.77
CA LEU A 171 0.05 -9.99 -13.45
C LEU A 171 0.69 -10.69 -14.66
N PRO A 172 0.00 -11.57 -15.41
CA PRO A 172 0.63 -12.27 -16.53
C PRO A 172 1.04 -11.33 -17.66
N LEU A 173 0.33 -10.20 -17.86
CA LEU A 173 0.70 -9.19 -18.85
C LEU A 173 2.02 -8.51 -18.48
N VAL A 174 2.16 -8.10 -17.21
CA VAL A 174 3.38 -7.46 -16.70
C VAL A 174 4.55 -8.43 -16.69
N ILE A 175 4.35 -9.65 -16.17
CA ILE A 175 5.39 -10.69 -16.15
C ILE A 175 5.79 -11.06 -17.58
N GLY A 176 4.85 -11.20 -18.50
CA GLY A 176 5.13 -11.44 -19.91
C GLY A 176 5.99 -10.32 -20.53
N GLY A 177 5.67 -9.06 -20.25
CA GLY A 177 6.47 -7.92 -20.68
C GLY A 177 7.89 -7.91 -20.10
N VAL A 178 8.06 -8.28 -18.82
CA VAL A 178 9.37 -8.34 -18.16
C VAL A 178 10.26 -9.45 -18.74
N PHE A 179 9.72 -10.64 -19.00
CA PHE A 179 10.52 -11.80 -19.42
C PHE A 179 10.66 -11.97 -20.93
N PHE A 180 9.68 -11.49 -21.71
CA PHE A 180 9.63 -11.68 -23.17
C PHE A 180 9.57 -10.37 -23.95
N GLY A 181 9.46 -9.23 -23.26
CA GLY A 181 9.45 -7.92 -23.90
C GLY A 181 10.84 -7.47 -24.37
N PRO A 182 10.91 -6.40 -25.18
CA PRO A 182 12.16 -5.75 -25.54
C PRO A 182 12.95 -5.32 -24.31
N THR A 183 14.29 -5.43 -24.39
CA THR A 183 15.23 -5.02 -23.33
C THR A 183 15.59 -3.54 -23.39
N GLU A 184 14.92 -2.75 -24.22
CA GLU A 184 15.16 -1.32 -24.39
C GLU A 184 13.88 -0.58 -24.78
N GLY A 185 13.92 0.75 -24.60
CA GLY A 185 12.83 1.65 -24.99
C GLY A 185 11.59 1.60 -24.10
N ALA A 186 10.48 2.08 -24.67
CA ALA A 186 9.20 2.27 -23.99
C ALA A 186 8.64 1.01 -23.32
N VAL A 187 8.74 -0.15 -23.99
CA VAL A 187 8.15 -1.40 -23.49
C VAL A 187 8.89 -1.90 -22.26
N LEU A 188 10.22 -1.82 -22.24
CA LEU A 188 11.01 -2.11 -21.04
C LEU A 188 10.58 -1.19 -19.89
N PHE A 189 10.49 0.12 -20.15
CA PHE A 189 10.10 1.10 -19.13
C PHE A 189 8.73 0.76 -18.53
N VAL A 190 7.71 0.55 -19.37
CA VAL A 190 6.36 0.18 -18.93
C VAL A 190 6.36 -1.13 -18.15
N SER A 191 7.16 -2.12 -18.56
CA SER A 191 7.25 -3.42 -17.90
C SER A 191 7.91 -3.31 -16.52
N VAL A 192 8.98 -2.53 -16.37
CA VAL A 192 9.67 -2.29 -15.09
C VAL A 192 8.77 -1.53 -14.11
N PHE A 193 8.18 -0.41 -14.53
CA PHE A 193 7.27 0.35 -13.68
C PHE A 193 5.97 -0.41 -13.39
N GLY A 194 5.49 -1.19 -14.36
CA GLY A 194 4.39 -2.12 -14.20
C GLY A 194 4.68 -3.18 -13.13
N LEU A 195 5.89 -3.76 -13.14
CA LEU A 195 6.33 -4.73 -12.13
C LEU A 195 6.42 -4.11 -10.75
N LEU A 196 6.98 -2.90 -10.64
CA LEU A 196 7.03 -2.17 -9.37
C LEU A 196 5.62 -1.88 -8.84
N GLY A 197 4.72 -1.38 -9.69
CA GLY A 197 3.32 -1.15 -9.33
C GLY A 197 2.58 -2.44 -8.93
N LEU A 198 2.86 -3.54 -9.63
CA LEU A 198 2.31 -4.86 -9.32
C LEU A 198 2.75 -5.32 -7.94
N ILE A 199 4.05 -5.28 -7.63
CA ILE A 199 4.62 -5.77 -6.37
C ILE A 199 4.22 -4.86 -5.20
N ILE A 200 4.40 -3.55 -5.36
CA ILE A 200 4.28 -2.59 -4.25
C ILE A 200 2.82 -2.25 -3.97
N LEU A 201 1.96 -2.19 -4.98
CA LEU A 201 0.57 -1.74 -4.82
C LEU A 201 -0.44 -2.85 -5.05
N LEU A 202 -0.48 -3.44 -6.24
CA LEU A 202 -1.61 -4.30 -6.62
C LEU A 202 -1.61 -5.63 -5.85
N THR A 203 -0.44 -6.20 -5.59
CA THR A 203 -0.28 -7.44 -4.81
C THR A 203 -0.78 -7.30 -3.37
N PRO A 204 -0.28 -6.36 -2.55
CA PRO A 204 -0.78 -6.20 -1.19
C PRO A 204 -2.25 -5.74 -1.15
N LEU A 205 -2.69 -4.92 -2.09
CA LEU A 205 -4.10 -4.53 -2.19
C LEU A 205 -5.00 -5.73 -2.50
N THR A 206 -4.54 -6.68 -3.31
CA THR A 206 -5.26 -7.94 -3.59
C THR A 206 -5.35 -8.81 -2.33
N ALA A 207 -4.29 -8.90 -1.54
CA ALA A 207 -4.33 -9.61 -0.26
C ALA A 207 -5.35 -8.99 0.70
N VAL A 208 -5.38 -7.65 0.81
CA VAL A 208 -6.41 -6.92 1.58
C VAL A 208 -7.80 -7.18 1.02
N ALA A 209 -7.99 -7.14 -0.30
CA ALA A 209 -9.27 -7.40 -0.93
C ALA A 209 -9.80 -8.81 -0.62
N MET A 210 -8.95 -9.84 -0.68
CA MET A 210 -9.31 -11.21 -0.31
C MET A 210 -9.71 -11.33 1.16
N TYR A 211 -9.04 -10.60 2.06
CA TYR A 211 -9.37 -10.56 3.49
C TYR A 211 -10.67 -9.84 3.78
N LEU A 212 -10.86 -8.64 3.23
CA LEU A 212 -12.08 -7.87 3.41
C LEU A 212 -13.29 -8.65 2.86
N HIS A 213 -13.17 -9.19 1.64
CA HIS A 213 -14.25 -9.93 1.01
C HIS A 213 -14.51 -11.32 1.65
N GLY A 214 -13.45 -12.06 1.99
CA GLY A 214 -13.58 -13.45 2.43
C GLY A 214 -13.84 -13.62 3.92
N GLU A 215 -13.43 -12.66 4.74
CA GLU A 215 -13.48 -12.78 6.20
C GLU A 215 -14.30 -11.64 6.83
N ARG A 216 -13.89 -10.38 6.65
CA ARG A 216 -14.42 -9.24 7.42
C ARG A 216 -15.84 -8.83 7.03
N ASP A 217 -16.07 -8.63 5.73
CA ASP A 217 -17.32 -8.09 5.19
C ASP A 217 -18.24 -9.21 4.67
N ARG A 218 -17.92 -10.47 5.01
CA ARG A 218 -18.65 -11.65 4.54
C ARG A 218 -20.08 -11.66 5.12
N PRO A 219 -21.12 -11.83 4.28
CA PRO A 219 -22.49 -11.95 4.76
C PRO A 219 -22.69 -13.12 5.74
N PRO A 220 -23.42 -12.93 6.85
CA PRO A 220 -23.82 -14.02 7.74
C PRO A 220 -24.73 -14.98 6.98
N GLY A 221 -24.23 -16.16 6.64
CA GLY A 221 -24.95 -17.16 5.84
C GLY A 221 -24.43 -17.36 4.41
N ALA A 222 -23.30 -16.77 4.03
CA ALA A 222 -22.65 -17.11 2.77
C ALA A 222 -22.27 -18.60 2.72
N ASP A 223 -22.71 -19.30 1.67
CA ASP A 223 -22.44 -20.73 1.42
C ASP A 223 -20.96 -21.04 1.27
N TRP A 224 -20.17 -20.04 0.86
CA TRP A 224 -18.74 -20.16 0.72
C TRP A 224 -18.02 -19.41 1.84
N GLN A 225 -17.18 -20.15 2.58
CA GLN A 225 -16.36 -19.64 3.69
C GLN A 225 -14.89 -19.96 3.39
N PRO A 226 -14.17 -19.11 2.66
CA PRO A 226 -12.77 -19.36 2.38
C PRO A 226 -11.95 -19.27 3.66
N HIS A 227 -11.06 -20.22 3.89
CA HIS A 227 -9.96 -20.02 4.84
C HIS A 227 -8.97 -19.02 4.23
N VAL A 228 -9.24 -17.72 4.35
CA VAL A 228 -8.43 -16.66 3.72
C VAL A 228 -6.96 -16.78 4.08
N ILE A 229 -6.65 -17.17 5.33
CA ILE A 229 -5.28 -17.41 5.79
C ILE A 229 -4.56 -18.45 4.93
N ALA A 230 -5.25 -19.48 4.43
CA ALA A 230 -4.64 -20.46 3.53
C ALA A 230 -4.31 -19.82 2.16
N TYR A 231 -5.22 -19.01 1.61
CA TYR A 231 -5.00 -18.33 0.32
C TYR A 231 -3.85 -17.33 0.37
N LEU A 232 -3.63 -16.68 1.51
CA LEU A 232 -2.53 -15.71 1.69
C LEU A 232 -1.23 -16.38 2.17
N GLY A 233 -1.34 -17.34 3.08
CA GLY A 233 -0.21 -17.97 3.75
C GLY A 233 0.51 -19.01 2.90
N VAL A 234 -0.22 -19.81 2.09
CA VAL A 234 0.40 -20.83 1.23
C VAL A 234 1.39 -20.20 0.23
N PRO A 235 1.05 -19.12 -0.49
CA PRO A 235 2.02 -18.42 -1.34
C PRO A 235 3.27 -17.92 -0.61
N VAL A 236 3.14 -17.45 0.64
CA VAL A 236 4.29 -17.03 1.46
C VAL A 236 5.18 -18.21 1.82
N LEU A 237 4.59 -19.35 2.19
CA LEU A 237 5.34 -20.59 2.45
C LEU A 237 6.07 -21.10 1.19
N ILE A 238 5.40 -21.03 0.04
CA ILE A 238 5.99 -21.39 -1.25
C ILE A 238 7.16 -20.46 -1.60
N ALA A 239 7.04 -19.16 -1.33
CA ALA A 239 8.12 -18.20 -1.49
C ALA A 239 9.32 -18.50 -0.58
N ALA A 240 9.07 -18.84 0.69
CA ALA A 240 10.12 -19.22 1.63
C ALA A 240 10.85 -20.50 1.19
N ALA A 241 10.11 -21.50 0.72
CA ALA A 241 10.70 -22.70 0.12
C ALA A 241 11.50 -22.36 -1.14
N GLY A 242 10.97 -21.50 -2.01
CA GLY A 242 11.65 -21.01 -3.21
C GLY A 242 12.96 -20.29 -2.89
N TYR A 243 12.98 -19.45 -1.86
CA TYR A 243 14.20 -18.81 -1.37
C TYR A 243 15.26 -19.83 -0.93
N VAL A 244 14.86 -20.81 -0.09
CA VAL A 244 15.76 -21.86 0.38
C VAL A 244 16.30 -22.63 -0.82
N VAL A 245 15.44 -23.05 -1.74
CA VAL A 245 15.83 -23.83 -2.90
C VAL A 245 16.81 -23.06 -3.80
N SER A 246 16.48 -21.80 -4.08
CA SER A 246 17.31 -20.90 -4.89
C SER A 246 18.70 -20.69 -4.27
N ARG A 247 18.74 -20.54 -2.95
CA ARG A 247 19.99 -20.34 -2.22
C ARG A 247 20.84 -21.62 -2.12
N THR A 248 20.23 -22.78 -1.91
CA THR A 248 20.98 -24.01 -1.57
C THR A 248 21.22 -24.95 -2.75
N PHE A 249 20.38 -24.89 -3.80
CA PHE A 249 20.47 -25.84 -4.93
C PHE A 249 20.78 -25.18 -6.26
N THR A 250 20.32 -23.95 -6.51
CA THR A 250 20.56 -23.28 -7.80
C THR A 250 21.70 -22.28 -7.77
N GLU A 251 22.30 -22.04 -6.60
CA GLU A 251 23.37 -21.04 -6.37
C GLU A 251 23.02 -19.67 -7.00
N SER A 252 21.75 -19.27 -6.90
CA SER A 252 21.29 -18.04 -7.54
C SER A 252 22.06 -16.83 -7.01
N VAL A 253 22.37 -15.90 -7.91
CA VAL A 253 23.00 -14.63 -7.59
C VAL A 253 22.07 -13.75 -6.74
N TYR A 254 20.75 -13.93 -6.86
CA TYR A 254 19.77 -13.14 -6.12
C TYR A 254 18.56 -13.96 -5.64
N PRO A 255 18.73 -14.84 -4.63
CA PRO A 255 17.65 -15.68 -4.10
C PRO A 255 16.38 -14.93 -3.63
N PRO A 256 16.45 -13.71 -3.06
CA PRO A 256 15.25 -12.93 -2.75
C PRO A 256 14.39 -12.61 -3.97
N GLY A 257 15.00 -12.34 -5.13
CA GLY A 257 14.28 -12.07 -6.36
C GLY A 257 13.55 -13.30 -6.88
N ASP A 258 14.22 -14.46 -6.85
CA ASP A 258 13.61 -15.74 -7.23
C ASP A 258 12.40 -16.06 -6.34
N ALA A 259 12.56 -15.88 -5.02
CA ALA A 259 11.49 -16.05 -4.05
C ALA A 259 10.30 -15.11 -4.31
N MET A 260 10.55 -13.87 -4.74
CA MET A 260 9.51 -12.93 -5.12
C MET A 260 8.73 -13.40 -6.37
N TYR A 261 9.41 -13.90 -7.40
CA TYR A 261 8.71 -14.42 -8.58
C TYR A 261 7.92 -15.69 -8.27
N VAL A 262 8.48 -16.57 -7.44
CA VAL A 262 7.79 -17.76 -6.92
C VAL A 262 6.56 -17.37 -6.10
N PHE A 263 6.68 -16.35 -5.24
CA PHE A 263 5.55 -15.77 -4.51
C PHE A 263 4.46 -15.27 -5.45
N LEU A 264 4.82 -14.44 -6.44
CA LEU A 264 3.87 -13.87 -7.40
C LEU A 264 3.13 -14.96 -8.18
N ALA A 265 3.83 -15.99 -8.64
CA ALA A 265 3.22 -17.13 -9.33
C ALA A 265 2.24 -17.91 -8.42
N ALA A 266 2.67 -18.23 -7.20
CA ALA A 266 1.82 -18.94 -6.25
C ALA A 266 0.60 -18.11 -5.81
N PHE A 267 0.80 -16.81 -5.58
CA PHE A 267 -0.26 -15.89 -5.19
C PHE A 267 -1.25 -15.65 -6.35
N TRP A 268 -0.77 -15.62 -7.59
CA TRP A 268 -1.63 -15.59 -8.78
C TRP A 268 -2.53 -16.82 -8.89
N ILE A 269 -1.97 -18.03 -8.72
CA ILE A 269 -2.76 -19.27 -8.70
C ILE A 269 -3.79 -19.23 -7.56
N SER A 270 -3.38 -18.81 -6.38
CA SER A 270 -4.26 -18.65 -5.22
C SER A 270 -5.42 -17.68 -5.50
N ALA A 271 -5.13 -16.53 -6.11
CA ALA A 271 -6.12 -15.53 -6.50
C ALA A 271 -7.09 -16.06 -7.58
N ILE A 272 -6.60 -16.84 -8.55
CA ILE A 272 -7.45 -17.52 -9.54
C ILE A 272 -8.41 -18.50 -8.87
N VAL A 273 -7.89 -19.39 -8.01
CA VAL A 273 -8.72 -20.39 -7.32
C VAL A 273 -9.78 -19.70 -6.46
N TYR A 274 -9.39 -18.63 -5.77
CA TYR A 274 -10.33 -17.80 -5.00
C TYR A 274 -11.41 -17.20 -5.89
N ALA A 275 -11.04 -16.57 -7.01
CA ALA A 275 -11.96 -15.93 -7.94
C ALA A 275 -12.92 -16.92 -8.61
N ILE A 276 -12.44 -18.10 -9.02
CA ILE A 276 -13.26 -19.17 -9.62
C ILE A 276 -14.28 -19.69 -8.59
N ARG A 277 -13.84 -19.97 -7.35
CA ARG A 277 -14.73 -20.48 -6.30
C ARG A 277 -15.77 -19.45 -5.88
N TRP A 278 -15.39 -18.18 -5.86
CA TRP A 278 -16.31 -17.07 -5.67
C TRP A 278 -17.35 -17.01 -6.81
N TRP A 279 -16.92 -17.01 -8.07
CA TRP A 279 -17.81 -16.88 -9.23
C TRP A 279 -18.77 -18.06 -9.41
N GLY A 280 -18.30 -19.29 -9.14
CA GLY A 280 -19.11 -20.51 -9.28
C GLY A 280 -20.28 -20.63 -8.31
N ARG A 281 -20.46 -19.69 -7.38
CA ARG A 281 -21.53 -19.67 -6.36
C ARG A 281 -22.56 -18.56 -6.56
N TYR A 282 -22.36 -17.68 -7.55
CA TYR A 282 -23.37 -16.72 -8.00
C TYR A 282 -24.24 -17.26 -9.15
N ARG A 283 -24.09 -18.54 -9.49
CA ARG A 283 -24.96 -19.32 -10.38
C ARG A 283 -25.73 -20.34 -9.56
#